data_AF-A0A3D4WNJ4-F1
#
_entry.id   AF-A0A3D4WNJ4-F1
#
_cell.length_a   1.000
_cell.length_b   1.000
_cell.length_c   1.000
_cell.angle_alpha   90.00
_cell.angle_beta   90.00
_cell.angle_gamma   90.00
#
_symmetry.space_group_name_H-M   'P 1'
#
loop_
_entity.id
_entity.type
_entity.pdbx_description
1 polymer ?
#
loop_
_entity_poly.entity_id
_entity_poly.type
_entity_poly.pdbx_seq_one_letter_code
_entity_poly.pdbx_strand_id
1 'polypeptide(L)'
;MEAPPERRDLAAALVDLYEGLGLSSLKQAESLLASGVHKIDSGQISRYLNAKRLPPKDFVDRLCDLAFAQVGPERIQARRQYVLDLYSKATDAQRKTRSQLHFEIGEMQDSCDRLRRYIAGLEARLAAGAANAAPLPVPAANGDRQRKANEVALARQLADKAATLRDQGEEDAALSLLRETSDVLSPLECAATLVLLRQQHEAELAETLIQIYGRDQTKHRVILAALELHEFGLPDDVGAMLRSAAE
;
A
#
# COMPACT_ATOMS: atom_id res chain seq x y z
N MET A 1 1.95 -10.83 -14.54
CA MET A 1 3.07 -10.17 -15.25
C MET A 1 3.44 -11.01 -16.44
N GLU A 2 3.26 -10.46 -17.63
CA GLU A 2 3.69 -11.06 -18.89
C GLU A 2 5.22 -11.09 -18.98
N ALA A 3 5.80 -12.16 -19.51
CA ALA A 3 7.26 -12.25 -19.68
C ALA A 3 7.74 -11.30 -20.81
N PRO A 4 8.98 -10.77 -20.76
CA PRO A 4 9.57 -10.03 -21.87
C PRO A 4 9.58 -10.85 -23.17
N PRO A 5 9.44 -10.22 -24.36
CA PRO A 5 9.36 -10.94 -25.64
C PRO A 5 10.57 -11.84 -25.87
N GLU A 6 11.78 -11.38 -25.56
CA GLU A 6 13.03 -12.15 -25.74
C GLU A 6 13.05 -13.43 -24.89
N ARG A 7 12.40 -13.40 -23.72
CA ARG A 7 12.26 -14.58 -22.86
C ARG A 7 11.20 -15.56 -23.38
N ARG A 8 10.16 -15.07 -24.05
CA ARG A 8 9.16 -15.94 -24.68
C ARG A 8 9.76 -16.65 -25.90
N ASP A 9 10.52 -15.93 -26.70
CA ASP A 9 11.19 -16.48 -27.88
C ASP A 9 12.19 -17.59 -27.49
N LEU A 10 12.99 -17.35 -26.43
CA LEU A 10 13.86 -18.38 -25.86
C LEU A 10 13.05 -19.57 -25.34
N ALA A 11 11.97 -19.34 -24.61
CA ALA A 11 11.15 -20.41 -24.06
C ALA A 11 10.52 -21.27 -25.15
N ALA A 12 10.00 -20.65 -26.22
CA ALA A 12 9.48 -21.36 -27.39
C ALA A 12 10.57 -22.23 -28.05
N ALA A 13 11.78 -21.68 -28.25
CA ALA A 13 12.88 -22.45 -28.80
C ALA A 13 13.31 -23.62 -27.89
N LEU A 14 13.24 -23.46 -26.57
CA LEU A 14 13.50 -24.55 -25.61
C LEU A 14 12.40 -25.61 -25.63
N VAL A 15 11.13 -25.22 -25.81
CA VAL A 15 10.01 -26.15 -26.00
C VAL A 15 10.23 -26.98 -27.25
N ASP A 16 10.59 -26.36 -28.37
CA ASP A 16 10.86 -27.09 -29.61
C ASP A 16 12.01 -28.11 -29.47
N LEU A 17 13.08 -27.73 -28.74
CA LEU A 17 14.19 -28.65 -28.43
C LEU A 17 13.74 -29.79 -27.52
N TYR A 18 12.88 -29.50 -26.56
CA TYR A 18 12.33 -30.48 -25.64
C TYR A 18 11.42 -31.49 -26.36
N GLU A 19 10.55 -31.02 -27.26
CA GLU A 19 9.69 -31.87 -28.10
C GLU A 19 10.52 -32.74 -29.04
N GLY A 20 11.61 -32.18 -29.60
CA GLY A 20 12.54 -32.92 -30.45
C GLY A 20 13.28 -34.07 -29.76
N LEU A 21 13.36 -34.07 -28.42
CA LEU A 21 13.95 -35.16 -27.63
C LEU A 21 12.98 -36.34 -27.40
N GLY A 22 11.71 -36.22 -27.81
CA GLY A 22 10.70 -37.28 -27.65
C GLY A 22 10.40 -37.63 -26.19
N LEU A 23 10.65 -36.72 -25.24
CA LEU A 23 10.49 -36.98 -23.81
C LEU A 23 9.01 -36.92 -23.42
N SER A 24 8.47 -38.02 -22.91
CA SER A 24 7.05 -38.11 -22.54
C SER A 24 6.75 -37.53 -21.15
N SER A 25 7.77 -37.18 -20.35
CA SER A 25 7.56 -36.53 -19.06
C SER A 25 8.73 -35.66 -18.60
N LEU A 26 8.43 -34.63 -17.80
CA LEU A 26 9.45 -33.77 -17.16
C LEU A 26 10.39 -34.56 -16.23
N LYS A 27 9.95 -35.70 -15.67
CA LYS A 27 10.80 -36.58 -14.86
C LYS A 27 11.88 -37.30 -15.66
N GLN A 28 11.60 -37.62 -16.94
CA GLN A 28 12.61 -38.17 -17.84
C GLN A 28 13.66 -37.11 -18.20
N ALA A 29 13.21 -35.88 -18.47
CA ALA A 29 14.10 -34.76 -18.71
C ALA A 29 14.99 -34.44 -17.49
N GLU A 30 14.40 -34.44 -16.29
CA GLU A 30 15.15 -34.30 -15.03
C GLU A 30 16.23 -35.38 -14.91
N SER A 31 15.90 -36.66 -15.15
CA SER A 31 16.88 -37.76 -15.11
C SER A 31 18.01 -37.60 -16.14
N LEU A 32 17.71 -37.13 -17.35
CA LEU A 32 18.71 -36.93 -18.41
C LEU A 32 19.62 -35.72 -18.13
N LEU A 33 19.07 -34.66 -17.55
CA LEU A 33 19.79 -33.43 -17.22
C LEU A 33 20.45 -33.48 -15.83
N ALA A 34 20.19 -34.53 -15.05
CA ALA A 34 20.74 -34.73 -13.70
C ALA A 34 22.27 -34.96 -13.66
N SER A 35 22.90 -35.24 -14.80
CA SER A 35 24.38 -35.29 -14.93
C SER A 35 25.06 -33.91 -14.83
N GLY A 36 24.28 -32.88 -14.44
CA GLY A 36 24.59 -31.47 -14.25
C GLY A 36 25.57 -31.13 -13.13
N VAL A 37 26.32 -30.04 -13.30
CA VAL A 37 26.89 -29.29 -12.15
C VAL A 37 25.76 -28.74 -11.27
N HIS A 38 24.56 -28.54 -11.83
CA HIS A 38 23.39 -28.05 -11.11
C HIS A 38 22.29 -29.12 -11.19
N LYS A 39 21.76 -29.50 -10.01
CA LYS A 39 20.59 -30.39 -9.93
C LYS A 39 19.35 -29.59 -10.28
N ILE A 40 18.76 -29.90 -11.44
CA ILE A 40 17.58 -29.20 -11.96
C ILE A 40 16.38 -30.11 -11.76
N ASP A 41 15.42 -29.66 -10.94
CA ASP A 41 14.17 -30.37 -10.74
C ASP A 41 13.17 -30.10 -11.87
N SER A 42 12.20 -31.01 -12.04
CA SER A 42 11.09 -30.87 -13.00
C SER A 42 10.30 -29.56 -12.89
N GLY A 43 10.22 -28.95 -11.70
CA GLY A 43 9.59 -27.65 -11.49
C GLY A 43 10.39 -26.49 -12.10
N GLN A 44 11.72 -26.54 -12.03
CA GLN A 44 12.61 -25.57 -12.68
C GLN A 44 12.52 -25.67 -14.20
N ILE A 45 12.53 -26.90 -14.74
CA ILE A 45 12.37 -27.13 -16.18
C ILE A 45 11.05 -26.50 -16.66
N SER A 46 9.94 -26.78 -15.96
CA SER A 46 8.64 -26.16 -16.25
C SER A 46 8.70 -24.63 -16.22
N ARG A 47 9.39 -24.03 -15.25
CA ARG A 47 9.54 -22.58 -15.16
C ARG A 47 10.37 -21.99 -16.31
N TYR A 48 11.35 -22.71 -16.83
CA TYR A 48 12.14 -22.29 -18.00
C TYR A 48 11.31 -22.36 -19.28
N LEU A 49 10.62 -23.49 -19.52
CA LEU A 49 9.78 -23.71 -20.70
C LEU A 49 8.58 -22.75 -20.76
N ASN A 50 8.07 -22.30 -19.62
CA ASN A 50 6.96 -21.33 -19.54
C ASN A 50 7.43 -19.87 -19.49
N ALA A 51 8.68 -19.58 -19.84
CA ALA A 51 9.27 -18.24 -19.77
C ALA A 51 9.15 -17.57 -18.38
N LYS A 52 8.94 -18.31 -17.28
CA LYS A 52 8.78 -17.77 -15.91
C LYS A 52 10.13 -17.48 -15.25
N ARG A 53 11.17 -18.20 -15.63
CA ARG A 53 12.55 -17.98 -15.18
C ARG A 53 13.51 -18.12 -16.35
N LEU A 54 14.60 -17.35 -16.33
CA LEU A 54 15.68 -17.57 -17.28
C LEU A 54 16.51 -18.80 -16.86
N PRO A 55 16.75 -19.77 -17.75
CA PRO A 55 17.60 -20.91 -17.43
C PRO A 55 19.08 -20.50 -17.26
N PRO A 56 19.86 -21.24 -16.47
CA PRO A 56 21.32 -21.11 -16.46
C PRO A 56 21.89 -21.55 -17.81
N LYS A 57 23.03 -20.96 -18.21
CA LYS A 57 23.66 -21.23 -19.52
C LYS A 57 23.97 -22.73 -19.70
N ASP A 58 24.52 -23.36 -18.68
CA ASP A 58 24.87 -24.78 -18.69
C ASP A 58 23.67 -25.70 -18.98
N PHE A 59 22.45 -25.30 -18.56
CA PHE A 59 21.24 -26.04 -18.89
C PHE A 59 20.92 -25.95 -20.38
N VAL A 60 21.03 -24.75 -20.96
CA VAL A 60 20.76 -24.51 -22.39
C VAL A 60 21.77 -25.27 -23.23
N ASP A 61 23.06 -25.17 -22.89
CA ASP A 61 24.14 -25.89 -23.58
C ASP A 61 23.89 -27.41 -23.57
N ARG A 62 23.54 -27.99 -22.42
CA ARG A 62 23.26 -29.43 -22.29
C ARG A 62 22.00 -29.86 -23.03
N LEU A 63 20.93 -29.07 -22.96
CA LEU A 63 19.70 -29.38 -23.67
C LEU A 63 19.95 -29.39 -25.18
N CYS A 64 20.71 -28.41 -25.67
CA CYS A 64 21.20 -28.37 -27.04
C CYS A 64 22.01 -29.64 -27.37
N ASP A 65 23.05 -29.96 -26.60
CA ASP A 65 23.92 -31.12 -26.86
C ASP A 65 23.13 -32.45 -26.89
N LEU A 66 22.16 -32.63 -25.98
CA LEU A 66 21.28 -33.80 -25.95
C LEU A 66 20.34 -33.86 -27.17
N ALA A 67 19.68 -32.75 -27.50
CA ALA A 67 18.80 -32.67 -28.68
C ALA A 67 19.58 -32.97 -29.96
N PHE A 68 20.86 -32.56 -29.98
CA PHE A 68 21.74 -32.79 -31.11
C PHE A 68 22.26 -34.21 -31.24
N ALA A 69 22.55 -34.86 -30.11
CA ALA A 69 22.91 -36.28 -30.11
C ALA A 69 21.79 -37.17 -30.69
N GLN A 70 20.52 -36.76 -30.58
CA GLN A 70 19.39 -37.56 -31.05
C GLN A 70 18.94 -37.27 -32.50
N VAL A 71 19.06 -36.02 -32.98
CA VAL A 71 18.45 -35.59 -34.28
C VAL A 71 19.42 -35.68 -35.48
N GLY A 72 20.73 -35.83 -35.25
CA GLY A 72 21.74 -36.03 -36.31
C GLY A 72 22.30 -34.73 -36.95
N PRO A 73 23.62 -34.67 -37.26
CA PRO A 73 24.43 -33.44 -37.34
C PRO A 73 24.03 -32.42 -38.42
N GLU A 74 23.29 -32.79 -39.46
CA GLU A 74 23.08 -31.94 -40.65
C GLU A 74 22.00 -30.85 -40.48
N ARG A 75 21.10 -30.96 -39.48
CA ARG A 75 20.06 -29.94 -39.19
C ARG A 75 20.38 -29.02 -38.00
N ILE A 76 21.59 -29.13 -37.45
CA ILE A 76 21.83 -28.90 -36.02
C ILE A 76 22.60 -27.61 -35.70
N GLN A 77 23.60 -27.25 -36.50
CA GLN A 77 24.51 -26.18 -36.12
C GLN A 77 23.86 -24.79 -36.18
N ALA A 78 23.03 -24.54 -37.21
CA ALA A 78 22.25 -23.31 -37.32
C ALA A 78 21.23 -23.16 -36.18
N ARG A 79 20.63 -24.28 -35.73
CA ARG A 79 19.66 -24.29 -34.64
C ARG A 79 20.32 -24.07 -33.27
N ARG A 80 21.55 -24.56 -33.07
CA ARG A 80 22.35 -24.28 -31.87
C ARG A 80 22.65 -22.80 -31.74
N GLN A 81 23.21 -22.23 -32.80
CA GLN A 81 23.61 -20.82 -32.80
C GLN A 81 22.39 -19.92 -32.57
N TYR A 82 21.26 -20.25 -33.22
CA TYR A 82 20.00 -19.54 -33.01
C TYR A 82 19.54 -19.53 -31.54
N VAL A 83 19.57 -20.68 -30.86
CA VAL A 83 19.15 -20.78 -29.43
C VAL A 83 20.11 -20.01 -28.52
N LEU A 84 21.42 -20.06 -28.79
CA LEU A 84 22.41 -19.30 -28.03
C LEU A 84 22.30 -17.79 -28.26
N ASP A 85 21.96 -17.38 -29.47
CA ASP A 85 21.71 -15.97 -29.79
C ASP A 85 20.45 -15.47 -29.05
N LEU A 86 19.36 -16.27 -29.03
CA LEU A 86 18.17 -15.97 -28.23
C LEU A 86 18.49 -15.89 -26.73
N TYR A 87 19.33 -16.81 -26.23
CA TYR A 87 19.79 -16.78 -24.85
C TYR A 87 20.53 -15.47 -24.52
N SER A 88 21.46 -15.06 -25.38
CA SER A 88 22.22 -13.81 -25.21
C SER A 88 21.28 -12.59 -25.15
N LYS A 89 20.32 -12.50 -26.08
CA LYS A 89 19.31 -11.43 -26.11
C LYS A 89 18.46 -11.39 -24.85
N ALA A 90 18.00 -12.56 -24.38
CA ALA A 90 17.21 -12.66 -23.15
C ALA A 90 18.04 -12.27 -21.90
N THR A 91 19.33 -12.64 -21.84
CA THR A 91 20.22 -12.22 -20.75
C THR A 91 20.46 -10.71 -20.75
N ASP A 92 20.67 -10.12 -21.93
CA ASP A 92 20.94 -8.68 -22.06
C ASP A 92 19.69 -7.86 -21.74
N ALA A 93 18.52 -8.29 -22.19
CA ALA A 93 17.24 -7.70 -21.81
C ALA A 93 17.06 -7.73 -20.28
N GLN A 94 17.29 -8.88 -19.65
CA GLN A 94 17.20 -8.99 -18.19
C GLN A 94 18.20 -8.09 -17.46
N ARG A 95 19.43 -7.96 -17.96
CA ARG A 95 20.44 -7.05 -17.40
C ARG A 95 19.99 -5.59 -17.50
N LYS A 96 19.48 -5.17 -18.66
CA LYS A 96 18.95 -3.81 -18.88
C LYS A 96 17.80 -3.49 -17.93
N THR A 97 16.81 -4.38 -17.83
CA THR A 97 15.69 -4.20 -16.88
C THR A 97 16.19 -4.12 -15.45
N ARG A 98 17.15 -4.97 -15.06
CA ARG A 98 17.70 -4.94 -13.70
C ARG A 98 18.47 -3.64 -13.42
N SER A 99 19.24 -3.13 -14.38
CA SER A 99 19.92 -1.84 -14.23
C SER A 99 18.94 -0.67 -14.13
N GLN A 100 17.86 -0.69 -14.93
CA GLN A 100 16.81 0.33 -14.86
C GLN A 100 16.12 0.32 -13.50
N LEU A 101 15.72 -0.86 -13.01
CA LEU A 101 15.12 -1.00 -11.68
C LEU A 101 16.07 -0.54 -10.56
N HIS A 102 17.37 -0.85 -10.65
CA HIS A 102 18.34 -0.35 -9.68
C HIS A 102 18.48 1.18 -9.71
N PHE A 103 18.45 1.77 -10.90
CA PHE A 103 18.47 3.22 -11.07
C PHE A 103 17.22 3.87 -10.46
N GLU A 104 16.03 3.36 -10.78
CA GLU A 104 14.74 3.84 -10.24
C GLU A 104 14.67 3.70 -8.71
N ILE A 105 15.13 2.57 -8.17
CA ILE A 105 15.22 2.37 -6.71
C ILE A 105 16.14 3.43 -6.09
N GLY A 106 17.28 3.72 -6.72
CA GLY A 106 18.19 4.77 -6.27
C GLY A 106 17.55 6.16 -6.28
N GLU A 107 16.88 6.54 -7.36
CA GLU A 107 16.16 7.82 -7.44
C GLU A 107 15.05 7.95 -6.40
N MET A 108 14.33 6.86 -6.14
CA MET A 108 13.27 6.84 -5.14
C MET A 108 13.83 6.95 -3.73
N GLN A 109 14.94 6.26 -3.43
CA GLN A 109 15.66 6.39 -2.16
C GLN A 109 16.17 7.81 -1.93
N ASP A 110 16.81 8.42 -2.93
CA ASP A 110 17.27 9.80 -2.89
C ASP A 110 16.13 10.78 -2.59
N SER A 111 14.97 10.54 -3.21
CA SER A 111 13.77 11.35 -3.00
C SER A 111 13.22 11.21 -1.59
N CYS A 112 13.16 9.98 -1.05
CA CYS A 112 12.81 9.74 0.35
C CYS A 112 13.77 10.45 1.31
N ASP A 113 15.08 10.41 1.05
CA ASP A 113 16.07 11.03 1.91
C ASP A 113 16.04 12.56 1.83
N ARG A 114 15.70 13.13 0.66
CA ARG A 114 15.41 14.57 0.53
C ARG A 114 14.18 14.97 1.36
N LEU A 115 13.09 14.21 1.27
CA LEU A 115 11.87 14.48 2.03
C LEU A 115 12.10 14.37 3.54
N ARG A 116 12.82 13.33 4.00
CA ARG A 116 13.20 13.18 5.42
C ARG A 116 14.01 14.36 5.92
N ARG A 117 15.01 14.82 5.15
CA ARG A 117 15.79 16.02 5.50
C ARG A 117 14.94 17.27 5.55
N TYR A 118 14.00 17.41 4.61
CA TYR A 118 13.07 18.54 4.59
C TYR A 118 12.16 18.54 5.83
N ILE A 119 11.56 17.41 6.16
CA ILE A 119 10.71 17.23 7.36
C ILE A 119 11.51 17.55 8.63
N ALA A 120 12.69 16.95 8.79
CA ALA A 120 13.55 17.22 9.94
C ALA A 120 13.92 18.71 10.05
N GLY A 121 14.15 19.38 8.91
CA GLY A 121 14.39 20.82 8.87
C GLY A 121 13.17 21.65 9.29
N LEU A 122 11.96 21.25 8.90
CA LEU A 122 10.72 21.90 9.34
C LEU A 122 10.46 21.68 10.82
N GLU A 123 10.63 20.45 11.32
CA GLU A 123 10.52 20.12 12.74
C GLU A 123 11.51 20.93 13.58
N ALA A 124 12.76 21.03 13.15
CA ALA A 124 13.77 21.85 13.82
C ALA A 124 13.39 23.34 13.86
N ARG A 125 12.80 23.88 12.77
CA ARG A 125 12.30 25.26 12.74
C ARG A 125 11.11 25.47 13.65
N LEU A 126 10.17 24.51 13.70
CA LEU A 126 9.04 24.54 14.63
C LEU A 126 9.52 24.48 16.08
N ALA A 127 10.47 23.58 16.39
CA ALA A 127 11.06 23.46 17.71
C ALA A 127 11.83 24.72 18.13
N ALA A 128 12.61 25.32 17.22
CA ALA A 128 13.30 26.58 17.48
C ALA A 128 12.33 27.76 17.66
N GLY A 129 11.23 27.78 16.90
CA GLY A 129 10.13 28.73 17.08
C GLY A 129 9.45 28.57 18.44
N ALA A 130 9.21 27.33 18.88
CA ALA A 130 8.66 27.03 20.20
C ALA A 130 9.62 27.40 21.35
N ALA A 131 10.93 27.18 21.18
CA ALA A 131 11.94 27.50 22.18
C ALA A 131 12.16 29.02 22.35
N ASN A 132 12.01 29.80 21.27
CA ASN A 132 12.12 31.26 21.30
C ASN A 132 10.79 31.99 21.53
N ALA A 133 9.67 31.26 21.53
CA ALA A 133 8.40 31.81 21.97
C ALA A 133 8.43 31.94 23.49
N ALA A 134 8.70 33.15 23.98
CA ALA A 134 8.36 33.48 25.36
C ALA A 134 6.86 33.15 25.53
N PRO A 135 6.47 32.34 26.53
CA PRO A 135 5.07 32.03 26.76
C PRO A 135 4.37 33.37 26.97
N LEU A 136 3.53 33.73 26.01
CA LEU A 136 2.67 34.90 26.15
C LEU A 136 1.88 34.67 27.44
N PRO A 137 1.77 35.65 28.34
CA PRO A 137 1.02 35.49 29.57
C PRO A 137 -0.44 35.21 29.19
N VAL A 138 -0.84 33.94 29.24
CA VAL A 138 -2.22 33.52 29.00
C VAL A 138 -2.96 33.65 30.33
N PRO A 139 -4.02 34.46 30.44
CA PRO A 139 -4.84 34.51 31.64
C PRO A 139 -5.46 33.13 31.91
N ALA A 140 -5.25 32.61 33.12
CA ALA A 140 -5.67 31.25 33.52
C ALA A 140 -7.19 31.00 33.50
N ALA A 141 -8.02 32.02 33.22
CA ALA A 141 -9.46 31.94 33.35
C ALA A 141 -10.18 31.33 32.13
N ASN A 142 -9.56 31.31 30.95
CA ASN A 142 -10.15 30.76 29.73
C ASN A 142 -9.07 29.97 29.01
N GLY A 143 -9.18 28.63 29.01
CA GLY A 143 -8.18 27.71 28.47
C GLY A 143 -7.59 28.11 27.11
N ASP A 144 -6.40 27.59 26.82
CA ASP A 144 -5.58 27.95 25.66
C ASP A 144 -6.40 28.09 24.36
N ARG A 145 -6.58 29.35 23.93
CA ARG A 145 -7.36 29.71 22.74
C ARG A 145 -6.76 29.09 21.46
N GLN A 146 -5.46 28.84 21.43
CA GLN A 146 -4.81 28.21 20.28
C GLN A 146 -5.18 26.75 20.16
N ARG A 147 -5.23 26.04 21.30
CA ARG A 147 -5.68 24.65 21.36
C ARG A 147 -7.13 24.50 20.94
N LYS A 148 -8.03 25.36 21.45
CA LYS A 148 -9.44 25.37 21.02
C LYS A 148 -9.58 25.62 19.51
N ALA A 149 -8.79 26.53 18.93
CA ALA A 149 -8.85 26.81 17.49
C ALA A 149 -8.43 25.61 16.62
N ASN A 150 -7.40 24.87 17.03
CA ASN A 150 -6.94 23.68 16.31
C ASN A 150 -7.94 22.53 16.41
N GLU A 151 -8.48 22.28 17.60
CA GLU A 151 -9.49 21.24 17.84
C GLU A 151 -10.79 21.53 17.05
N VAL A 152 -11.20 22.81 16.94
CA VAL A 152 -12.32 23.21 16.08
C VAL A 152 -12.02 23.05 14.58
N ALA A 153 -10.78 23.28 14.14
CA ALA A 153 -10.40 23.08 12.74
C ALA A 153 -10.46 21.60 12.32
N LEU A 154 -10.03 20.68 13.21
CA LEU A 154 -10.15 19.25 13.00
C LEU A 154 -11.60 18.79 12.99
N ALA A 155 -12.42 19.29 13.92
CA ALA A 155 -13.86 19.03 13.94
C ALA A 155 -14.55 19.46 12.63
N ARG A 156 -14.14 20.58 12.04
CA ARG A 156 -14.63 21.02 10.73
C ARG A 156 -14.25 20.08 9.61
N GLN A 157 -13.00 19.65 9.54
CA GLN A 157 -12.58 18.69 8.52
C GLN A 157 -13.35 17.36 8.62
N LEU A 158 -13.63 16.90 9.83
CA LEU A 158 -14.41 15.69 10.06
C LEU A 158 -15.87 15.86 9.62
N ALA A 159 -16.53 16.95 10.02
CA ALA A 159 -17.90 17.25 9.63
C ALA A 159 -18.04 17.38 8.10
N ASP A 160 -17.15 18.16 7.46
CA ASP A 160 -17.16 18.37 6.00
C ASP A 160 -16.98 17.04 5.25
N LYS A 161 -16.08 16.17 5.72
CA LYS A 161 -15.83 14.87 5.10
C LYS A 161 -17.02 13.92 5.27
N ALA A 162 -17.65 13.89 6.46
CA ALA A 162 -18.83 13.07 6.71
C ALA A 162 -20.03 13.53 5.85
N ALA A 163 -20.26 14.84 5.74
CA ALA A 163 -21.28 15.42 4.88
C ALA A 163 -21.02 15.08 3.40
N THR A 164 -19.77 15.25 2.93
CA THR A 164 -19.39 14.93 1.54
C THR A 164 -19.65 13.46 1.18
N LEU A 165 -19.33 12.53 2.09
CA LEU A 165 -19.59 11.10 1.87
C LEU A 165 -21.10 10.82 1.78
N ARG A 166 -21.91 11.49 2.60
CA ARG A 166 -23.36 11.36 2.55
C ARG A 166 -23.96 11.95 1.26
N ASP A 167 -23.47 13.11 0.83
CA ASP A 167 -23.87 13.73 -0.46
C ASP A 167 -23.56 12.83 -1.67
N GLN A 168 -22.51 12.02 -1.58
CA GLN A 168 -22.11 11.05 -2.60
C GLN A 168 -22.95 9.75 -2.55
N GLY A 169 -23.87 9.62 -1.59
CA GLY A 169 -24.64 8.39 -1.35
C GLY A 169 -23.84 7.29 -0.65
N GLU A 170 -22.66 7.59 -0.12
CA GLU A 170 -21.80 6.65 0.61
C GLU A 170 -22.09 6.68 2.11
N GLU A 171 -23.35 6.43 2.48
CA GLU A 171 -23.83 6.53 3.87
C GLU A 171 -23.07 5.58 4.82
N ASP A 172 -22.83 4.34 4.40
CA ASP A 172 -22.05 3.36 5.18
C ASP A 172 -20.61 3.83 5.46
N ALA A 173 -20.02 4.56 4.52
CA ALA A 173 -18.66 5.10 4.67
C ALA A 173 -18.64 6.29 5.64
N ALA A 174 -19.66 7.15 5.59
CA ALA A 174 -19.83 8.26 6.54
C ALA A 174 -20.02 7.74 7.98
N LEU A 175 -20.84 6.70 8.16
CA LEU A 175 -21.06 6.06 9.46
C LEU A 175 -19.80 5.37 9.99
N SER A 176 -19.08 4.66 9.13
CA SER A 176 -17.82 4.01 9.48
C SER A 176 -16.78 5.05 9.94
N LEU A 177 -16.67 6.17 9.23
CA LEU A 177 -15.79 7.28 9.59
C LEU A 177 -16.14 7.85 10.98
N LEU A 178 -17.42 8.12 11.25
CA LEU A 178 -17.85 8.65 12.55
C LEU A 178 -17.58 7.67 13.69
N ARG A 179 -17.76 6.36 13.45
CA ARG A 179 -17.48 5.34 14.44
C ARG A 179 -15.99 5.24 14.77
N GLU A 180 -15.14 5.13 13.75
CA GLU A 180 -13.69 5.04 13.92
C GLU A 180 -13.10 6.28 14.59
N THR A 181 -13.65 7.46 14.30
CA THR A 181 -13.16 8.71 14.87
C THR A 181 -13.67 8.96 16.28
N SER A 182 -14.86 8.47 16.63
CA SER A 182 -15.46 8.67 17.96
C SER A 182 -14.58 8.19 19.12
N ASP A 183 -13.76 7.15 18.91
CA ASP A 183 -12.83 6.61 19.91
C ASP A 183 -11.69 7.57 20.25
N VAL A 184 -11.32 8.44 19.30
CA VAL A 184 -10.14 9.31 19.40
C VAL A 184 -10.53 10.77 19.69
N LEU A 185 -11.75 11.18 19.32
CA LEU A 185 -12.25 12.54 19.49
C LEU A 185 -12.22 12.97 20.96
N SER A 186 -11.57 14.10 21.24
CA SER A 186 -11.68 14.78 22.53
C SER A 186 -13.12 15.29 22.77
N PRO A 187 -13.50 15.55 24.04
CA PRO A 187 -14.83 16.10 24.34
C PRO A 187 -15.16 17.39 23.60
N LEU A 188 -14.18 18.29 23.41
CA LEU A 188 -14.37 19.53 22.67
C LEU A 188 -14.54 19.28 21.16
N GLU A 189 -13.72 18.40 20.57
CA GLU A 189 -13.82 18.05 19.15
C GLU A 189 -15.16 17.38 18.84
N CYS A 190 -15.66 16.50 19.72
CA CYS A 190 -16.98 15.90 19.60
C CYS A 190 -18.09 16.96 19.61
N ALA A 191 -18.09 17.85 20.61
CA ALA A 191 -19.07 18.92 20.71
C ALA A 191 -19.02 19.87 19.50
N ALA A 192 -17.83 20.27 19.07
CA ALA A 192 -17.65 21.11 17.88
C ALA A 192 -18.10 20.42 16.59
N THR A 193 -17.86 19.10 16.45
CA THR A 193 -18.31 18.33 15.28
C THR A 193 -19.83 18.28 15.23
N LEU A 194 -20.50 18.06 16.36
CA LEU A 194 -21.96 18.07 16.45
C LEU A 194 -22.56 19.42 16.07
N VAL A 195 -21.97 20.52 16.57
CA VAL A 195 -22.38 21.88 16.18
C VAL A 195 -22.30 22.08 14.67
N LEU A 196 -21.22 21.62 14.05
CA LEU A 196 -21.01 21.78 12.61
C LEU A 196 -21.97 20.93 11.78
N LEU A 197 -22.21 19.68 12.18
CA LEU A 197 -23.22 18.82 11.53
C LEU A 197 -24.62 19.43 11.64
N ARG A 198 -24.98 20.01 12.78
CA ARG A 198 -26.26 20.73 12.95
C ARG A 198 -26.35 21.96 12.05
N GLN A 199 -25.27 22.73 11.90
CA GLN A 199 -25.21 23.89 11.00
C GLN A 199 -25.30 23.50 9.51
N GLN A 200 -24.81 22.32 9.15
CA GLN A 200 -24.87 21.77 7.79
C GLN A 200 -26.19 21.05 7.48
N HIS A 201 -27.16 21.07 8.41
CA HIS A 201 -28.43 20.35 8.32
C HIS A 201 -28.30 18.82 8.27
N GLU A 202 -27.17 18.28 8.73
CA GLU A 202 -26.88 16.85 8.78
C GLU A 202 -27.42 16.21 10.07
N ALA A 203 -28.74 16.24 10.23
CA ALA A 203 -29.40 15.87 11.49
C ALA A 203 -29.19 14.40 11.88
N GLU A 204 -29.24 13.48 10.91
CA GLU A 204 -29.08 12.04 11.14
C GLU A 204 -27.63 11.68 11.50
N LEU A 205 -26.64 12.33 10.86
CA LEU A 205 -25.23 12.12 11.21
C LEU A 205 -24.91 12.65 12.61
N ALA A 206 -25.48 13.79 12.99
CA ALA A 206 -25.35 14.34 14.33
C ALA A 206 -25.97 13.40 15.39
N GLU A 207 -27.18 12.89 15.13
CA GLU A 207 -27.84 11.94 16.04
C GLU A 207 -27.06 10.63 16.16
N THR A 208 -26.52 10.13 15.05
CA THR A 208 -25.69 8.92 15.07
C THR A 208 -24.40 9.13 15.86
N LEU A 209 -23.74 10.28 15.70
CA LEU A 209 -22.55 10.59 16.49
C LEU A 209 -22.87 10.74 17.99
N ILE A 210 -24.03 11.31 18.35
CA ILE A 210 -24.50 11.37 19.75
C ILE A 210 -24.66 9.96 20.33
N GLN A 211 -25.27 9.04 19.57
CA GLN A 211 -25.49 7.66 20.02
C GLN A 211 -24.17 6.89 20.17
N ILE A 212 -23.29 6.97 19.16
CA ILE A 212 -21.98 6.29 19.18
C ILE A 212 -21.14 6.82 20.34
N TYR A 213 -20.98 8.15 20.42
CA TYR A 213 -20.13 8.76 21.44
C TYR A 213 -20.71 8.60 22.85
N GLY A 214 -22.03 8.66 23.01
CA GLY A 214 -22.71 8.43 24.29
C GLY A 214 -22.52 7.00 24.80
N ARG A 215 -22.68 6.00 23.93
CA ARG A 215 -22.58 4.59 24.30
C ARG A 215 -21.15 4.10 24.47
N ASP A 216 -20.25 4.50 23.58
CA ASP A 216 -18.93 3.88 23.45
C ASP A 216 -17.86 4.60 24.32
N GLN A 217 -18.14 5.81 24.81
CA GLN A 217 -17.21 6.57 25.66
C GLN A 217 -17.44 6.42 27.17
N THR A 218 -16.39 6.71 27.95
CA THR A 218 -16.52 6.75 29.42
C THR A 218 -17.48 7.86 29.87
N LYS A 219 -18.25 7.60 30.94
CA LYS A 219 -19.18 8.58 31.54
C LYS A 219 -18.55 9.95 31.79
N HIS A 220 -17.28 9.98 32.21
CA HIS A 220 -16.55 11.22 32.42
C HIS A 220 -16.36 12.03 31.12
N ARG A 221 -15.97 11.38 30.02
CA ARG A 221 -15.83 12.04 28.70
C ARG A 221 -17.16 12.51 28.14
N VAL A 222 -18.23 11.75 28.34
CA VAL A 222 -19.57 12.14 27.93
C VAL A 222 -20.04 13.38 28.70
N ILE A 223 -19.83 13.43 30.02
CA ILE A 223 -20.17 14.61 30.83
C ILE A 223 -19.38 15.85 30.36
N LEU A 224 -18.08 15.71 30.06
CA LEU A 224 -17.28 16.82 29.55
C LEU A 224 -17.78 17.28 28.17
N ALA A 225 -18.12 16.37 27.27
CA ALA A 225 -18.65 16.72 25.95
C ALA A 225 -20.02 17.41 26.05
N ALA A 226 -20.87 16.94 26.97
CA ALA A 226 -22.14 17.57 27.31
C ALA A 226 -21.97 19.01 27.87
N LEU A 227 -20.94 19.25 28.70
CA LEU A 227 -20.62 20.60 29.17
C LEU A 227 -20.20 21.52 28.02
N GLU A 228 -19.34 21.04 27.12
CA GLU A 228 -18.91 21.81 25.94
C GLU A 228 -20.11 22.08 25.00
N LEU A 229 -20.99 21.11 24.76
CA LEU A 229 -22.23 21.30 23.98
C LEU A 229 -23.16 22.35 24.60
N HIS A 230 -23.25 22.39 25.93
CA HIS A 230 -23.98 23.43 26.64
C HIS A 230 -23.32 24.81 26.42
N GLU A 231 -21.99 24.92 26.45
CA GLU A 231 -21.27 26.15 26.13
C GLU A 231 -21.50 26.61 24.67
N PHE A 232 -21.65 25.66 23.73
CA PHE A 232 -21.99 25.95 22.34
C PHE A 232 -23.48 26.25 22.08
N GLY A 233 -24.33 26.18 23.12
CA GLY A 233 -25.75 26.53 23.00
C GLY A 233 -26.65 25.45 22.39
N LEU A 234 -26.27 24.17 22.51
CA LEU A 234 -27.07 23.02 22.06
C LEU A 234 -27.60 22.17 23.23
N PRO A 235 -28.50 22.70 24.07
CA PRO A 235 -28.97 22.00 25.28
C PRO A 235 -29.81 20.75 24.97
N ASP A 236 -30.48 20.69 23.82
CA ASP A 236 -31.25 19.52 23.42
C ASP A 236 -30.35 18.30 23.14
N ASP A 237 -29.20 18.55 22.51
CA ASP A 237 -28.19 17.53 22.20
C ASP A 237 -27.46 17.04 23.47
N VAL A 238 -27.33 17.90 24.50
CA VAL A 238 -26.83 17.51 25.83
C VAL A 238 -27.71 16.43 26.45
N GLY A 239 -29.03 16.63 26.43
CA GLY A 239 -29.98 15.66 26.96
C GLY A 239 -29.94 14.33 26.22
N ALA A 240 -29.84 14.38 24.88
CA ALA A 240 -29.72 13.19 24.04
C ALA A 240 -28.42 12.41 24.34
N MET A 241 -27.29 13.12 24.44
CA MET A 241 -25.98 12.52 24.72
C MET A 241 -25.91 11.86 26.09
N LEU A 242 -26.44 12.52 27.14
CA LEU A 242 -26.45 11.95 28.49
C LEU A 242 -27.39 10.75 28.60
N ARG A 243 -28.53 10.75 27.89
CA ARG A 243 -29.43 9.58 27.82
C ARG A 243 -28.75 8.39 27.16
N SER A 244 -28.07 8.62 26.03
CA SER A 244 -27.35 7.55 25.33
C SER A 244 -26.23 6.90 26.15
N ALA A 245 -25.68 7.60 27.15
CA ALA A 245 -24.66 7.06 28.06
C ALA A 245 -25.25 6.39 29.32
N ALA A 246 -26.56 6.53 29.53
CA ALA A 246 -27.29 5.91 30.63
C ALA A 246 -27.98 4.59 30.23
N GLU A 247 -28.10 4.33 28.93
CA GLU A 247 -28.53 3.07 28.31
C GLU A 247 -27.41 2.01 28.32
#